data_AF-A0A2H5VZY5-F1
#
_entry.id   AF-A0A2H5VZY5-F1
#
_cell.length_a   1.000
_cell.length_b   1.000
_cell.length_c   1.000
_cell.angle_alpha   90.00
_cell.angle_beta   90.00
_cell.angle_gamma   90.00
#
_symmetry.space_group_name_H-M   'P 1'
#
loop_
_entity.id
_entity.type
_entity.pdbx_description
1 polymer ?
#
loop_
_entity_poly.entity_id
_entity_poly.type
_entity_poly.pdbx_seq_one_letter_code
_entity_poly.pdbx_strand_id
1 'polypeptide(L)'
;MATPEIEQWRTRAREAMATLVRADAPTIAWIRRAGGSPIRLGVFPASFNPPTRAHVEIIRRAREHYDLEAIALLPGLTNADKRAYEAALEDRVAMLLATFGTDPTIAIGVVSHPFLVDMILPLRREYATSEIVFLVGSDTFERLLDRQGRYLGRYYKPYRDRAAVLEDLFSASRVIVAARGSFTCAALEQLLEEEALPYGSRIACMELPEEVRFISATEVRWRIRRGESIASLVPEAVEAYIRATGLYR
;
A
#
# COMPACT_ATOMS: atom_id res chain seq x y z
N MET A 1 4.19 -13.37 25.70
CA MET A 1 5.53 -12.85 25.34
C MET A 1 5.73 -13.08 23.85
N ALA A 2 6.27 -12.10 23.12
CA ALA A 2 6.54 -12.26 21.69
C ALA A 2 7.57 -13.38 21.46
N THR A 3 7.42 -14.14 20.38
CA THR A 3 8.38 -15.19 20.01
C THR A 3 9.70 -14.55 19.53
N PRO A 4 10.84 -15.27 19.59
CA PRO A 4 12.11 -14.76 19.07
C PRO A 4 12.04 -14.30 17.61
N GLU A 5 11.24 -14.99 16.79
CA GLU A 5 11.01 -14.64 15.38
C GLU A 5 10.25 -13.32 15.22
N ILE A 6 9.20 -13.07 16.03
CA ILE A 6 8.47 -11.79 16.03
C ILE A 6 9.41 -10.64 16.37
N GLU A 7 10.29 -10.82 17.35
CA GLU A 7 11.24 -9.78 17.76
C GLU A 7 12.32 -9.54 16.68
N GLN A 8 12.72 -10.59 15.96
CA GLN A 8 13.61 -10.45 14.81
C GLN A 8 12.96 -9.60 13.70
N TRP A 9 11.69 -9.86 13.35
CA TRP A 9 10.97 -9.04 12.36
C TRP A 9 10.82 -7.59 12.80
N ARG A 10 10.44 -7.35 14.06
CA ARG A 10 10.33 -5.99 14.62
C ARG A 10 11.67 -5.26 14.60
N THR A 11 12.76 -5.94 14.95
CA THR A 11 14.10 -5.35 14.94
C THR A 11 14.51 -4.93 13.53
N ARG A 12 14.32 -5.80 12.52
CA ARG A 12 14.57 -5.44 11.12
C ARG A 12 13.75 -4.23 10.67
N ALA A 13 12.49 -4.14 11.10
CA ALA A 13 11.63 -3.00 10.78
C ALA A 13 12.15 -1.71 11.43
N ARG A 14 12.51 -1.75 12.72
CA ARG A 14 13.05 -0.60 13.46
C ARG A 14 14.38 -0.10 12.87
N GLU A 15 15.28 -1.01 12.50
CA GLU A 15 16.55 -0.67 11.85
C GLU A 15 16.33 0.06 10.53
N ALA A 16 15.42 -0.44 9.67
CA ALA A 16 15.07 0.23 8.42
C ALA A 16 14.44 1.61 8.68
N MET A 17 13.48 1.71 9.62
CA MET A 17 12.83 2.98 9.98
C MET A 17 13.81 4.02 10.51
N ALA A 18 14.84 3.62 11.26
CA ALA A 18 15.85 4.54 11.78
C ALA A 18 16.61 5.29 10.66
N THR A 19 16.68 4.72 9.46
CA THR A 19 17.27 5.39 8.29
C THR A 19 16.38 6.49 7.71
N LEU A 20 15.06 6.43 7.92
CA LEU A 20 14.11 7.41 7.37
C LEU A 20 13.95 8.67 8.22
N VAL A 21 14.15 8.58 9.53
CA VAL A 21 13.99 9.71 10.47
C VAL A 21 14.91 10.89 10.12
N ARG A 22 15.94 10.64 9.30
CA ARG A 22 16.94 11.63 8.88
C ARG A 22 16.75 12.15 7.44
N ALA A 23 15.69 11.73 6.74
CA ALA A 23 15.54 12.01 5.32
C ALA A 23 14.64 13.21 5.05
N ASP A 24 15.23 14.31 4.57
CA ASP A 24 14.49 15.50 4.11
C ASP A 24 13.78 15.29 2.78
N ALA A 25 14.22 14.32 1.98
CA ALA A 25 13.64 13.97 0.68
C ALA A 25 12.84 12.65 0.75
N PRO A 26 11.85 12.45 -0.14
CA PRO A 26 11.14 11.18 -0.25
C PRO A 26 12.09 10.01 -0.42
N THR A 27 11.96 9.05 0.48
CA THR A 27 12.89 7.92 0.64
C THR A 27 12.10 6.67 0.99
N ILE A 28 12.61 5.52 0.54
CA ILE A 28 12.12 4.20 0.95
C ILE A 28 13.25 3.48 1.69
N ALA A 29 12.96 3.00 2.89
CA ALA A 29 13.86 2.13 3.63
C ALA A 29 13.46 0.68 3.41
N TRP A 30 14.23 -0.01 2.58
CA TRP A 30 13.96 -1.41 2.24
C TRP A 30 14.40 -2.35 3.35
N ILE A 31 13.47 -3.20 3.75
CA ILE A 31 13.72 -4.30 4.70
C ILE A 31 14.00 -5.59 3.93
N ARG A 32 13.36 -5.71 2.75
CA ARG A 32 13.53 -6.79 1.79
C ARG A 32 13.31 -6.23 0.38
N ARG A 33 14.18 -6.60 -0.55
CA ARG A 33 14.01 -6.31 -1.98
C ARG A 33 13.46 -7.55 -2.69
N ALA A 34 12.73 -7.36 -3.79
CA ALA A 34 12.41 -8.44 -4.70
C ALA A 34 13.71 -8.91 -5.41
N GLY A 35 13.73 -10.15 -5.88
CA GLY A 35 14.83 -10.67 -6.68
C GLY A 35 14.83 -10.05 -8.08
N GLY A 36 16.02 -9.72 -8.60
CA GLY A 36 16.20 -9.18 -9.95
C GLY A 36 15.79 -7.72 -10.12
N SER A 37 15.66 -7.29 -11.37
CA SER A 37 15.22 -5.94 -11.76
C SER A 37 13.96 -6.07 -12.61
N PRO A 38 12.76 -5.96 -12.00
CA PRO A 38 11.51 -6.23 -12.70
C PRO A 38 11.27 -5.20 -13.81
N ILE A 39 10.79 -5.62 -14.98
CA ILE A 39 10.39 -4.66 -16.04
C ILE A 39 9.16 -3.87 -15.57
N ARG A 40 8.19 -4.54 -14.95
CA ARG A 40 7.03 -3.91 -14.30
C ARG A 40 7.06 -4.15 -12.80
N LEU A 41 7.16 -3.06 -12.05
CA LEU A 41 7.07 -3.08 -10.59
C LEU A 41 5.69 -2.61 -10.15
N GLY A 42 4.93 -3.52 -9.54
CA GLY A 42 3.77 -3.15 -8.76
C GLY A 42 4.21 -2.45 -7.48
N VAL A 43 3.56 -1.35 -7.10
CA VAL A 43 3.81 -0.67 -5.83
C VAL A 43 2.50 -0.58 -5.09
N PHE A 44 2.42 -1.15 -3.89
CA PHE A 44 1.21 -1.19 -3.09
C PHE A 44 1.39 -0.46 -1.76
N PRO A 45 1.14 0.86 -1.74
CA PRO A 45 1.14 1.63 -0.50
C PRO A 45 -0.19 1.42 0.22
N ALA A 46 -0.13 0.89 1.44
CA ALA A 46 -1.30 0.74 2.29
C ALA A 46 -0.89 0.82 3.76
N SER A 47 -1.84 1.07 4.65
CA SER A 47 -1.53 1.07 6.07
C SER A 47 -1.19 -0.32 6.59
N PHE A 48 -1.76 -1.39 6.03
CA PHE A 48 -1.59 -2.77 6.51
C PHE A 48 -1.80 -2.89 8.03
N ASN A 49 -2.95 -2.42 8.51
CA ASN A 49 -3.25 -2.28 9.96
C ASN A 49 -4.51 -3.06 10.38
N PRO A 50 -4.53 -4.41 10.29
CA PRO A 50 -3.47 -5.31 9.78
C PRO A 50 -3.56 -5.57 8.26
N PRO A 51 -2.60 -6.30 7.65
CA PRO A 51 -2.81 -6.93 6.35
C PRO A 51 -4.04 -7.86 6.40
N THR A 52 -4.72 -8.03 5.26
CA THR A 52 -5.97 -8.80 5.16
C THR A 52 -5.96 -9.65 3.91
N ARG A 53 -6.89 -10.61 3.81
CA ARG A 53 -7.05 -11.43 2.60
C ARG A 53 -7.40 -10.60 1.35
N ALA A 54 -8.08 -9.45 1.51
CA ALA A 54 -8.27 -8.51 0.40
C ALA A 54 -6.95 -7.98 -0.15
N HIS A 55 -5.97 -7.67 0.71
CA HIS A 55 -4.64 -7.24 0.26
C HIS A 55 -3.91 -8.36 -0.50
N VAL A 56 -3.99 -9.60 0.00
CA VAL A 56 -3.41 -10.78 -0.66
C VAL A 56 -4.03 -10.97 -2.05
N GLU A 57 -5.36 -10.86 -2.16
CA GLU A 57 -6.05 -11.02 -3.44
C GLU A 57 -5.68 -9.92 -4.44
N ILE A 58 -5.54 -8.67 -3.99
CA ILE A 58 -5.06 -7.57 -4.84
C ILE A 58 -3.68 -7.89 -5.41
N ILE A 59 -2.75 -8.33 -4.57
CA ILE A 59 -1.38 -8.70 -4.98
C ILE A 59 -1.42 -9.83 -6.01
N ARG A 60 -2.19 -10.89 -5.73
CA ARG A 60 -2.33 -12.06 -6.60
C ARG A 60 -2.89 -11.67 -7.98
N ARG A 61 -4.05 -11.02 -8.01
CA ARG A 61 -4.71 -10.64 -9.27
C ARG A 61 -3.90 -9.62 -10.06
N ALA A 62 -3.26 -8.67 -9.39
CA ALA A 62 -2.44 -7.67 -10.07
C ALA A 62 -1.26 -8.34 -10.82
N ARG A 63 -0.61 -9.35 -10.22
CA ARG A 63 0.43 -10.12 -10.89
C ARG A 63 -0.11 -10.91 -12.09
N GLU A 64 -1.24 -11.58 -11.90
CA GLU A 64 -1.84 -12.45 -12.93
C GLU A 64 -2.38 -11.69 -14.15
N HIS A 65 -2.96 -10.50 -13.96
CA HIS A 65 -3.70 -9.80 -15.02
C HIS A 65 -2.93 -8.61 -15.62
N TYR A 66 -1.84 -8.16 -14.98
CA TYR A 66 -1.10 -6.96 -15.37
C TYR A 66 0.40 -7.18 -15.56
N ASP A 67 0.84 -8.44 -15.59
CA ASP A 67 2.23 -8.84 -15.81
C ASP A 67 3.21 -8.18 -14.83
N LEU A 68 2.81 -8.04 -13.56
CA LEU A 68 3.68 -7.48 -12.53
C LEU A 68 4.67 -8.56 -12.08
N GLU A 69 5.94 -8.41 -12.45
CA GLU A 69 7.02 -9.35 -12.13
C GLU A 69 7.37 -9.33 -10.63
N ALA A 70 7.22 -8.16 -10.00
CA ALA A 70 7.42 -7.98 -8.57
C ALA A 70 6.43 -6.95 -8.00
N ILE A 71 6.19 -7.03 -6.68
CA ILE A 71 5.39 -6.05 -5.96
C ILE A 71 6.15 -5.52 -4.74
N ALA A 72 6.21 -4.21 -4.59
CA ALA A 72 6.70 -3.51 -3.41
C ALA A 72 5.55 -3.14 -2.47
N LEU A 73 5.52 -3.73 -1.26
CA LEU A 73 4.58 -3.40 -0.21
C LEU A 73 5.15 -2.28 0.65
N LEU A 74 4.48 -1.13 0.66
CA LEU A 74 5.00 0.11 1.27
C LEU A 74 4.07 0.68 2.34
N PRO A 75 4.10 0.18 3.59
CA PRO A 75 3.53 0.90 4.72
C PRO A 75 4.24 2.26 4.93
N GLY A 76 3.46 3.32 5.12
CA GLY A 76 3.98 4.67 5.40
C GLY A 76 4.30 4.92 6.89
N LEU A 77 5.28 5.79 7.14
CA LEU A 77 5.55 6.43 8.44
C LEU A 77 4.36 7.27 8.90
N THR A 78 3.81 8.04 7.97
CA THR A 78 2.69 8.96 8.17
C THR A 78 1.54 8.51 7.29
N ASN A 79 0.31 8.79 7.73
CA ASN A 79 -0.85 8.75 6.84
C ASN A 79 -1.21 10.19 6.47
N ALA A 80 -1.68 10.43 5.25
CA ALA A 80 -2.21 11.72 4.88
C ALA A 80 -3.32 12.19 5.85
N ASP A 81 -4.16 11.29 6.37
CA ASP A 81 -5.37 11.68 7.12
C ASP A 81 -5.48 11.05 8.53
N LYS A 82 -4.71 9.99 8.83
CA LYS A 82 -4.78 9.27 10.13
C LYS A 82 -3.71 9.74 11.10
N ARG A 83 -4.13 10.14 12.31
CA ARG A 83 -3.25 10.64 13.38
C ARG A 83 -2.65 9.54 14.27
N ALA A 84 -3.28 8.37 14.36
CA ALA A 84 -2.76 7.23 15.14
C ALA A 84 -3.23 5.90 14.53
N TYR A 85 -2.34 4.91 14.51
CA TYR A 85 -2.67 3.52 14.17
C TYR A 85 -2.67 2.68 15.44
N GLU A 86 -3.61 1.73 15.52
CA GLU A 86 -3.71 0.81 16.67
C GLU A 86 -2.51 -0.16 16.77
N ALA A 87 -1.81 -0.45 15.67
CA ALA A 87 -0.52 -1.16 15.71
C ALA A 87 0.62 -0.25 15.27
N ALA A 88 1.77 -0.40 15.94
CA ALA A 88 3.00 0.30 15.60
C ALA A 88 3.45 -0.09 14.18
N LEU A 89 4.25 0.78 13.54
CA LEU A 89 4.73 0.49 12.19
C LEU A 89 5.59 -0.77 12.14
N GLU A 90 6.41 -1.04 13.16
CA GLU A 90 7.20 -2.28 13.21
C GLU A 90 6.32 -3.54 13.23
N ASP A 91 5.14 -3.49 13.87
CA ASP A 91 4.19 -4.58 13.89
C ASP A 91 3.53 -4.78 12.52
N ARG A 92 3.17 -3.67 11.87
CA ARG A 92 2.58 -3.69 10.52
C ARG A 92 3.54 -4.29 9.51
N VAL A 93 4.82 -3.91 9.58
CA VAL A 93 5.90 -4.50 8.78
C VAL A 93 6.12 -5.97 9.15
N ALA A 94 6.15 -6.31 10.44
CA ALA A 94 6.37 -7.68 10.89
C ALA A 94 5.27 -8.63 10.39
N MET A 95 4.01 -8.20 10.38
CA MET A 95 2.91 -8.98 9.78
C MET A 95 3.07 -9.16 8.27
N LEU A 96 3.65 -8.18 7.56
CA LEU A 96 3.99 -8.34 6.13
C LEU A 96 5.14 -9.34 5.94
N LEU A 97 6.17 -9.28 6.77
CA LEU A 97 7.29 -10.24 6.74
C LEU A 97 6.82 -11.66 7.04
N ALA A 98 5.94 -11.81 8.04
CA ALA A 98 5.34 -13.11 8.37
C ALA A 98 4.51 -13.69 7.21
N THR A 99 3.88 -12.83 6.41
CA THR A 99 3.00 -13.27 5.30
C THR A 99 3.76 -13.50 4.00
N PHE A 100 4.72 -12.63 3.66
CA PHE A 100 5.35 -12.58 2.34
C PHE A 100 6.87 -12.70 2.37
N GLY A 101 7.49 -12.90 3.55
CA GLY A 101 8.94 -12.84 3.72
C GLY A 101 9.73 -13.83 2.86
N THR A 102 9.13 -14.95 2.48
CA THR A 102 9.74 -16.00 1.66
C THR A 102 9.47 -15.84 0.15
N ASP A 103 8.53 -14.98 -0.26
CA ASP A 103 8.23 -14.78 -1.68
C ASP A 103 9.35 -13.93 -2.33
N PRO A 104 10.10 -14.44 -3.33
CA PRO A 104 11.17 -13.70 -3.99
C PRO A 104 10.66 -12.51 -4.83
N THR A 105 9.39 -12.49 -5.18
CA THR A 105 8.77 -11.44 -6.00
C THR A 105 8.21 -10.28 -5.17
N ILE A 106 8.25 -10.39 -3.83
CA ILE A 106 7.74 -9.36 -2.93
C ILE A 106 8.89 -8.58 -2.29
N ALA A 107 8.91 -7.28 -2.54
CA ALA A 107 9.72 -6.31 -1.79
C ALA A 107 8.88 -5.73 -0.64
N ILE A 108 9.53 -5.46 0.50
CA ILE A 108 8.92 -4.83 1.67
C ILE A 108 9.82 -3.68 2.09
N GLY A 109 9.25 -2.48 2.12
CA GLY A 109 9.95 -1.27 2.54
C GLY A 109 9.01 -0.32 3.28
N VAL A 110 9.58 0.65 3.98
CA VAL A 110 8.82 1.73 4.60
C VAL A 110 9.03 3.00 3.79
N VAL A 111 7.96 3.72 3.50
CA VAL A 111 8.03 4.99 2.78
C VAL A 111 7.89 6.18 3.72
N SER A 112 8.72 7.21 3.52
CA SER A 112 8.72 8.40 4.39
C SER A 112 7.55 9.35 4.13
N HIS A 113 7.09 9.44 2.88
CA HIS A 113 6.05 10.37 2.45
C HIS A 113 4.76 9.62 2.05
N PRO A 114 3.56 10.18 2.32
CA PRO A 114 2.30 9.45 2.16
C PRO A 114 1.70 9.53 0.75
N PHE A 115 2.18 10.43 -0.12
CA PHE A 115 1.60 10.66 -1.45
C PHE A 115 2.32 9.88 -2.53
N LEU A 116 1.57 9.29 -3.46
CA LEU A 116 2.12 8.44 -4.54
C LEU A 116 3.15 9.18 -5.39
N VAL A 117 2.88 10.45 -5.72
CA VAL A 117 3.79 11.29 -6.52
C VAL A 117 5.16 11.44 -5.87
N ASP A 118 5.20 11.57 -4.54
CA ASP A 118 6.45 11.69 -3.78
C ASP A 118 7.22 10.36 -3.78
N MET A 119 6.53 9.22 -3.90
CA MET A 119 7.17 7.90 -3.93
C MET A 119 7.91 7.64 -5.25
N ILE A 120 7.58 8.35 -6.34
CA ILE A 120 8.21 8.18 -7.65
C ILE A 120 9.71 8.45 -7.56
N LEU A 121 10.11 9.50 -6.83
CA LEU A 121 11.51 9.89 -6.70
C LEU A 121 12.40 8.75 -6.15
N PRO A 122 12.13 8.17 -4.97
CA PRO A 122 12.92 7.05 -4.47
C PRO A 122 12.73 5.77 -5.30
N LEU A 123 11.53 5.52 -5.83
CA LEU A 123 11.31 4.35 -6.70
C LEU A 123 12.18 4.41 -7.95
N ARG A 124 12.28 5.56 -8.62
CA ARG A 124 13.12 5.74 -9.82
C ARG A 124 14.61 5.68 -9.54
N ARG A 125 15.05 6.00 -8.33
CA ARG A 125 16.46 5.83 -7.93
C ARG A 125 16.87 4.36 -7.86
N GLU A 126 15.96 3.48 -7.45
CA GLU A 126 16.26 2.06 -7.26
C GLU A 126 15.77 1.16 -8.41
N TYR A 127 14.69 1.55 -9.07
CA TYR A 127 14.03 0.84 -10.16
C TYR A 127 13.96 1.74 -11.40
N ALA A 128 15.13 2.24 -11.82
CA ALA A 128 15.24 3.26 -12.86
C ALA A 128 14.59 2.86 -14.20
N THR A 129 14.75 1.59 -14.58
CA THR A 129 14.25 1.05 -15.86
C THR A 129 12.85 0.44 -15.76
N SER A 130 12.30 0.30 -14.55
CA SER A 130 11.00 -0.33 -14.35
C SER A 130 9.85 0.61 -14.71
N GLU A 131 8.80 0.09 -15.31
CA GLU A 131 7.49 0.74 -15.33
C GLU A 131 6.87 0.61 -13.92
N ILE A 132 6.54 1.75 -13.32
CA ILE A 132 5.94 1.81 -11.99
C ILE A 132 4.43 1.75 -12.11
N VAL A 133 3.81 0.78 -11.44
CA VAL A 133 2.36 0.57 -11.44
C VAL A 133 1.85 0.58 -10.00
N PHE A 134 1.18 1.65 -9.60
CA PHE A 134 0.60 1.76 -8.27
C PHE A 134 -0.68 0.93 -8.14
N LEU A 135 -0.75 0.10 -7.11
CA LEU A 135 -1.95 -0.62 -6.70
C LEU A 135 -2.62 0.18 -5.57
N VAL A 136 -3.86 0.60 -5.78
CA VAL A 136 -4.62 1.39 -4.80
C VAL A 136 -6.05 0.88 -4.67
N GLY A 137 -6.64 1.04 -3.49
CA GLY A 137 -8.09 0.86 -3.34
C GLY A 137 -8.85 2.12 -3.74
N SER A 138 -10.17 1.98 -3.96
CA SER A 138 -11.08 3.08 -4.32
C SER A 138 -10.93 4.33 -3.45
N ASP A 139 -10.90 4.18 -2.12
CA ASP A 139 -10.74 5.33 -1.19
C ASP A 139 -9.41 6.08 -1.38
N THR A 140 -8.35 5.37 -1.78
CA THR A 140 -7.04 6.01 -2.05
C THR A 140 -7.03 6.67 -3.41
N PHE A 141 -7.73 6.11 -4.40
CA PHE A 141 -7.91 6.74 -5.70
C PHE A 141 -8.72 8.04 -5.60
N GLU A 142 -9.80 8.07 -4.82
CA GLU A 142 -10.58 9.30 -4.61
C GLU A 142 -9.72 10.41 -3.96
N ARG A 143 -8.90 10.05 -2.96
CA ARG A 143 -7.94 10.99 -2.36
C ARG A 143 -6.87 11.44 -3.34
N LEU A 144 -6.43 10.56 -4.23
CA LEU A 144 -5.44 10.88 -5.25
C LEU A 144 -5.95 11.97 -6.21
N LEU A 145 -7.22 11.93 -6.59
CA LEU A 145 -7.82 12.97 -7.46
C LEU A 145 -7.82 14.36 -6.83
N ASP A 146 -7.77 14.41 -5.48
CA ASP A 146 -7.74 15.62 -4.66
C ASP A 146 -8.62 16.74 -5.22
N ARG A 147 -9.89 16.41 -5.51
CA ARG A 147 -10.86 17.30 -6.18
C ARG A 147 -10.99 18.66 -5.49
N GLN A 148 -10.78 18.72 -4.18
CA GLN A 148 -10.84 19.94 -3.38
C GLN A 148 -9.46 20.57 -3.07
N GLY A 149 -8.36 20.05 -3.64
CA GLY A 149 -7.01 20.60 -3.47
C GLY A 149 -6.49 20.58 -2.03
N ARG A 150 -6.95 19.63 -1.20
CA ARG A 150 -6.65 19.54 0.24
C ARG A 150 -5.18 19.25 0.53
N TYR A 151 -4.44 18.76 -0.46
CA TYR A 151 -3.06 18.28 -0.26
C TYR A 151 -2.00 19.16 -0.96
N LEU A 152 -2.36 20.22 -1.69
CA LEU A 152 -1.42 21.04 -2.48
C LEU A 152 -0.24 21.63 -1.69
N GLY A 153 -0.41 21.89 -0.39
CA GLY A 153 0.66 22.34 0.50
C GLY A 153 1.41 21.23 1.25
N ARG A 154 1.16 19.96 0.91
CA ARG A 154 1.66 18.79 1.67
C ARG A 154 2.56 17.86 0.85
N TYR A 155 2.60 18.04 -0.46
CA TYR A 155 3.53 17.31 -1.32
C TYR A 155 4.98 17.78 -1.08
N TYR A 156 5.95 16.90 -1.33
CA TYR A 156 7.36 17.25 -1.17
C TYR A 156 7.79 18.38 -2.11
N LYS A 157 7.39 18.27 -3.39
CA LYS A 157 7.59 19.30 -4.40
C LYS A 157 6.39 20.25 -4.39
N PRO A 158 6.60 21.58 -4.51
CA PRO A 158 5.49 22.51 -4.67
C PRO A 158 4.81 22.32 -6.03
N TYR A 159 3.48 22.27 -6.03
CA TYR A 159 2.65 22.23 -7.23
C TYR A 159 1.70 23.42 -7.26
N ARG A 160 1.45 23.95 -8.47
CA ARG A 160 0.54 25.08 -8.67
C ARG A 160 -0.93 24.71 -8.40
N ASP A 161 -1.32 23.49 -8.77
CA ASP A 161 -2.69 23.00 -8.76
C ASP A 161 -2.69 21.46 -8.81
N ARG A 162 -3.88 20.86 -8.64
CA ARG A 162 -4.03 19.40 -8.65
C ARG A 162 -3.70 18.78 -10.01
N ALA A 163 -3.92 19.51 -11.11
CA ALA A 163 -3.64 19.00 -12.45
C ALA A 163 -2.14 18.77 -12.66
N ALA A 164 -1.30 19.68 -12.16
CA ALA A 164 0.16 19.53 -12.20
C ALA A 164 0.64 18.33 -11.36
N VAL A 165 -0.01 18.03 -10.23
CA VAL A 165 0.30 16.83 -9.42
C VAL A 165 0.00 15.56 -10.20
N LEU A 166 -1.20 15.49 -10.79
CA LEU A 166 -1.66 14.32 -11.55
C LEU A 166 -0.82 14.12 -12.82
N GLU A 167 -0.46 15.21 -13.51
CA GLU A 167 0.45 15.18 -14.66
C GLU A 167 1.81 14.58 -14.28
N ASP A 168 2.42 15.04 -13.19
CA ASP A 168 3.71 14.51 -12.71
C ASP A 168 3.59 13.00 -12.39
N LEU A 169 2.56 12.62 -11.61
CA LEU A 169 2.31 11.22 -11.26
C LEU A 169 2.13 10.33 -12.49
N PHE A 170 1.21 10.69 -13.38
CA PHE A 170 0.85 9.86 -14.51
C PHE A 170 1.88 9.92 -15.64
N SER A 171 2.73 10.93 -15.72
CA SER A 171 3.87 10.91 -16.66
C SER A 171 4.83 9.75 -16.36
N ALA A 172 5.04 9.46 -15.08
CA ALA A 172 6.05 8.52 -14.60
C ALA A 172 5.49 7.18 -14.08
N SER A 173 4.16 7.00 -14.05
CA SER A 173 3.54 5.77 -13.52
C SER A 173 2.19 5.44 -14.16
N ARG A 174 1.67 4.27 -13.81
CA ARG A 174 0.27 3.85 -13.99
C ARG A 174 -0.38 3.59 -12.63
N VAL A 175 -1.70 3.54 -12.61
CA VAL A 175 -2.49 3.19 -11.42
C VAL A 175 -3.47 2.07 -11.77
N ILE A 176 -3.51 1.03 -10.94
CA ILE A 176 -4.56 0.02 -10.94
C ILE A 176 -5.42 0.25 -9.70
N VAL A 177 -6.70 0.55 -9.91
CA VAL A 177 -7.69 0.71 -8.85
C VAL A 177 -8.35 -0.64 -8.57
N ALA A 178 -8.07 -1.20 -7.40
CA ALA A 178 -8.78 -2.36 -6.89
C ALA A 178 -10.17 -1.94 -6.38
N ALA A 179 -11.20 -2.23 -7.16
CA ALA A 179 -12.59 -1.96 -6.83
C ALA A 179 -13.03 -2.83 -5.65
N ARG A 180 -13.56 -2.18 -4.61
CA ARG A 180 -13.85 -2.80 -3.30
C ARG A 180 -15.13 -2.26 -2.70
N GLY A 181 -15.72 -3.05 -1.79
CA GLY A 181 -17.01 -2.74 -1.20
C GLY A 181 -18.07 -2.59 -2.29
N SER A 182 -18.85 -1.51 -2.21
CA SER A 182 -19.85 -1.15 -3.23
C SER A 182 -19.27 -0.44 -4.46
N PHE A 183 -17.99 -0.03 -4.44
CA PHE A 183 -17.37 0.62 -5.59
C PHE A 183 -17.02 -0.43 -6.66
N THR A 184 -17.32 -0.12 -7.92
CA THR A 184 -17.14 -1.02 -9.08
C THR A 184 -16.26 -0.36 -10.15
N CYS A 185 -15.81 -1.15 -11.12
CA CYS A 185 -15.09 -0.65 -12.29
C CYS A 185 -15.97 0.23 -13.18
N ALA A 186 -17.26 -0.09 -13.31
CA ALA A 186 -18.20 0.80 -14.00
C ALA A 186 -18.32 2.17 -13.32
N ALA A 187 -18.31 2.20 -11.98
CA ALA A 187 -18.28 3.46 -11.23
C ALA A 187 -16.96 4.22 -11.42
N LEU A 188 -15.83 3.53 -11.57
CA LEU A 188 -14.56 4.16 -11.92
C LEU A 188 -14.59 4.77 -13.32
N GLU A 189 -15.12 4.04 -14.31
CA GLU A 189 -15.23 4.53 -15.69
C GLU A 189 -16.04 5.83 -15.75
N GLN A 190 -17.21 5.85 -15.10
CA GLN A 190 -18.04 7.06 -14.95
C GLN A 190 -17.26 8.20 -14.29
N LEU A 191 -16.53 7.91 -13.20
CA LEU A 191 -15.71 8.90 -12.50
C LEU A 191 -14.61 9.50 -13.39
N LEU A 192 -13.97 8.68 -14.22
CA LEU A 192 -12.90 9.12 -15.14
C LEU A 192 -13.45 9.97 -16.28
N GLU A 193 -14.64 9.65 -16.79
CA GLU A 193 -15.36 10.46 -17.78
C GLU A 193 -15.75 11.82 -17.20
N GLU A 194 -16.33 11.85 -15.99
CA GLU A 194 -16.70 13.09 -15.29
C GLU A 194 -15.49 14.00 -15.02
N GLU A 195 -14.36 13.42 -14.61
CA GLU A 195 -13.13 14.20 -14.39
C GLU A 195 -12.44 14.64 -15.69
N ALA A 196 -12.80 14.03 -16.83
CA ALA A 196 -12.19 14.26 -18.14
C ALA A 196 -10.64 14.21 -18.11
N LEU A 197 -10.08 13.23 -17.38
CA LEU A 197 -8.64 13.13 -17.18
C LEU A 197 -7.91 12.73 -18.48
N PRO A 198 -6.91 13.49 -18.95
CA PRO A 198 -6.19 13.17 -20.18
C PRO A 198 -5.29 11.91 -20.08
N TYR A 199 -5.23 11.30 -18.89
CA TYR A 199 -4.42 10.12 -18.56
C TYR A 199 -5.26 8.88 -18.23
N GLY A 200 -6.53 8.82 -18.68
CA GLY A 200 -7.39 7.65 -18.49
C GLY A 200 -6.76 6.32 -18.92
N SER A 201 -5.96 6.29 -19.99
CA SER A 201 -5.24 5.10 -20.46
C SER A 201 -4.13 4.60 -19.52
N ARG A 202 -3.77 5.37 -18.50
CA ARG A 202 -2.82 5.01 -17.43
C ARG A 202 -3.51 4.57 -16.15
N ILE A 203 -4.84 4.53 -16.15
CA ILE A 203 -5.67 4.10 -15.03
C ILE A 203 -6.42 2.86 -15.47
N ALA A 204 -6.19 1.76 -14.77
CA ALA A 204 -6.92 0.51 -14.97
C ALA A 204 -7.74 0.17 -13.73
N CYS A 205 -8.75 -0.67 -13.91
CA CYS A 205 -9.58 -1.16 -12.82
C CYS A 205 -9.50 -2.68 -12.68
N MET A 206 -9.53 -3.13 -11.43
CA MET A 206 -9.54 -4.54 -11.09
C MET A 206 -10.64 -4.83 -10.07
N GLU A 207 -11.65 -5.58 -10.49
CA GLU A 207 -12.67 -6.10 -9.55
C GLU A 207 -12.08 -7.16 -8.63
N LEU A 208 -12.45 -7.08 -7.34
CA LEU A 208 -12.22 -8.15 -6.40
C LEU A 208 -13.42 -9.11 -6.33
N PRO A 209 -13.16 -10.41 -6.13
CA PRO A 209 -14.21 -11.39 -5.87
C PRO A 209 -15.08 -11.02 -4.66
N GLU A 210 -16.34 -11.45 -4.68
CA GLU A 210 -17.34 -11.11 -3.67
C GLU A 210 -16.90 -11.51 -2.25
N GLU A 211 -16.18 -12.63 -2.14
CA GLU A 211 -15.72 -13.21 -0.88
C GLU A 211 -14.71 -12.33 -0.14
N VAL A 212 -14.00 -11.46 -0.86
CA VAL A 212 -12.94 -10.61 -0.29
C VAL A 212 -13.14 -9.13 -0.51
N ARG A 213 -14.02 -8.70 -1.43
CA ARG A 213 -14.22 -7.27 -1.75
C ARG A 213 -14.70 -6.44 -0.55
N PHE A 214 -15.40 -7.06 0.40
CA PHE A 214 -15.90 -6.41 1.63
C PHE A 214 -14.97 -6.56 2.84
N ILE A 215 -13.88 -7.33 2.74
CA ILE A 215 -12.92 -7.49 3.84
C ILE A 215 -12.17 -6.16 4.05
N SER A 216 -12.21 -5.64 5.27
CA SER A 216 -11.49 -4.44 5.65
C SER A 216 -10.69 -4.64 6.92
N ALA A 217 -9.55 -3.94 7.03
CA ALA A 217 -8.76 -3.95 8.26
C ALA A 217 -9.54 -3.36 9.45
N THR A 218 -10.49 -2.46 9.21
CA THR A 218 -11.37 -1.91 10.25
C THR A 218 -12.28 -2.97 10.84
N GLU A 219 -12.87 -3.82 9.99
CA GLU A 219 -13.69 -4.95 10.44
C GLU A 219 -12.86 -5.94 11.28
N VAL A 220 -11.62 -6.23 10.85
CA VAL A 220 -10.70 -7.08 11.63
C VAL A 220 -10.50 -6.54 13.05
N ARG A 221 -10.17 -5.24 13.19
CA ARG A 221 -9.94 -4.62 14.50
C ARG A 221 -11.22 -4.59 15.35
N TRP A 222 -12.39 -4.42 14.72
CA TRP A 222 -13.67 -4.44 15.43
C TRP A 222 -14.04 -5.83 15.96
N ARG A 223 -13.84 -6.89 15.17
CA ARG A 223 -14.04 -8.28 15.61
C ARG A 223 -13.13 -8.67 16.78
N ILE A 224 -11.87 -8.26 16.74
CA ILE A 224 -10.92 -8.52 17.84
C ILE A 224 -11.44 -7.95 19.16
N ARG A 225 -11.91 -6.69 19.16
CA ARG A 225 -12.49 -6.04 20.35
C ARG A 225 -13.75 -6.73 20.88
N ARG A 226 -14.50 -7.42 20.01
CA ARG A 226 -15.70 -8.19 20.37
C ARG A 226 -15.40 -9.64 20.76
N GLY A 227 -14.14 -10.07 20.72
CA GLY A 227 -13.76 -11.46 20.95
C GLY A 227 -14.19 -12.41 19.82
N GLU A 228 -14.46 -11.88 18.63
CA GLU A 228 -14.90 -12.66 17.46
C GLU A 228 -13.71 -13.14 16.62
N SER A 229 -13.92 -14.25 15.90
CA SER A 229 -12.89 -14.81 15.01
C SER A 229 -12.60 -13.92 13.80
N ILE A 230 -11.32 -13.85 13.44
CA ILE A 230 -10.80 -13.12 12.27
C ILE A 230 -10.18 -14.04 11.21
N ALA A 231 -10.23 -15.36 11.39
CA ALA A 231 -9.56 -16.34 10.53
C ALA A 231 -9.95 -16.23 9.05
N SER A 232 -11.20 -15.86 8.76
CA SER A 232 -11.69 -15.63 7.39
C SER A 232 -11.30 -14.27 6.80
N LEU A 233 -10.69 -13.38 7.58
CA LEU A 233 -10.41 -12.00 7.18
C LEU A 233 -8.93 -11.72 6.93
N VAL A 234 -8.04 -12.47 7.58
CA VAL A 234 -6.59 -12.27 7.52
C VAL A 234 -5.86 -13.55 7.12
N PRO A 235 -4.62 -13.47 6.62
CA PRO A 235 -3.74 -14.63 6.48
C PRO A 235 -3.48 -15.29 7.84
N GLU A 236 -3.26 -16.60 7.85
CA GLU A 236 -2.99 -17.37 9.08
C GLU A 236 -1.79 -16.81 9.86
N ALA A 237 -0.71 -16.44 9.17
CA ALA A 237 0.48 -15.82 9.78
C ALA A 237 0.15 -14.51 10.52
N VAL A 238 -0.80 -13.72 10.00
CA VAL A 238 -1.26 -12.48 10.62
C VAL A 238 -2.11 -12.77 11.85
N GLU A 239 -3.03 -13.74 11.78
CA GLU A 239 -3.82 -14.16 12.95
C GLU A 239 -2.92 -14.69 14.09
N ALA A 240 -1.94 -15.53 13.75
CA ALA A 240 -0.97 -16.05 14.71
C ALA A 240 -0.16 -14.91 15.36
N TYR A 241 0.30 -13.94 14.57
CA TYR A 241 1.01 -12.77 15.06
C TYR A 241 0.17 -11.94 16.04
N ILE A 242 -1.07 -11.60 15.66
CA ILE A 242 -2.00 -10.82 16.50
C ILE A 242 -2.29 -11.56 17.81
N ARG A 243 -2.53 -12.88 17.76
CA ARG A 243 -2.77 -13.71 18.95
C ARG A 243 -1.57 -13.72 19.90
N ALA A 244 -0.35 -13.84 19.36
CA ALA A 244 0.88 -13.90 20.15
C ALA A 244 1.25 -12.56 20.81
N THR A 245 0.87 -11.44 20.18
CA THR A 245 1.24 -10.08 20.61
C THR A 245 0.13 -9.38 21.40
N GLY A 246 -1.11 -9.83 21.30
CA GLY A 246 -2.26 -9.19 21.93
C GLY A 246 -2.68 -7.87 21.27
N LEU A 247 -2.26 -7.61 20.02
CA LEU A 247 -2.59 -6.39 19.29
C LEU A 247 -4.11 -6.23 19.09
N TYR A 248 -4.54 -4.97 19.01
CA TYR A 248 -5.93 -4.54 18.74
C TYR A 248 -6.97 -4.92 19.81
N ARG A 249 -6.51 -5.34 20.99
CA ARG A 249 -7.36 -5.61 22.17
C ARG A 249 -7.58 -4.35 22.99
#